data_AF-A0A7E4V2L4-F1
#
_entry.id   AF-A0A7E4V2L4-F1
#
_cell.length_a   1.000
_cell.length_b   1.000
_cell.length_c   1.000
_cell.angle_alpha   90.00
_cell.angle_beta   90.00
_cell.angle_gamma   90.00
#
_symmetry.space_group_name_H-M   'P 1'
#
loop_
_entity.id
_entity.type
_entity.pdbx_description
1 polymer ?
#
loop_
_entity_poly.entity_id
_entity_poly.type
_entity_poly.pdbx_seq_one_letter_code
_entity_poly.pdbx_strand_id
1 'polypeptide(L)'
;MNKAILTSVSSVFHAMFSHDMKEARTDSVKVTDFDVKTIENVNYFCLGIELDDLTTNESIQVLKFADKYDIKGLQTYLESFLVENITADNFCDIVNYAWTHSRDFMKTKCARYFSMYGEGVFLTSAFADLEPTIMASLVKAAVGFKSK
;
A
#
# COMPACT_ATOMS: atom_id res chain seq x y z
N MET A 1 -11.92 16.63 -6.00
CA MET A 1 -10.71 16.20 -6.70
C MET A 1 -10.43 17.14 -7.86
N ASN A 2 -9.26 17.79 -7.86
CA ASN A 2 -8.88 18.73 -8.91
C ASN A 2 -8.18 17.98 -10.06
N LYS A 3 -8.72 18.10 -11.28
CA LYS A 3 -8.18 17.44 -12.48
C LYS A 3 -6.72 17.79 -12.75
N ALA A 4 -6.35 19.06 -12.66
CA ALA A 4 -4.98 19.51 -12.94
C ALA A 4 -3.98 18.88 -11.95
N ILE A 5 -4.33 18.85 -10.66
CA ILE A 5 -3.52 18.20 -9.63
C ILE A 5 -3.42 16.70 -9.92
N LEU A 6 -4.51 16.03 -10.26
CA LEU A 6 -4.46 14.60 -10.58
C LEU A 6 -3.57 14.29 -11.78
N THR A 7 -3.72 15.06 -12.85
CA THR A 7 -2.90 14.88 -14.06
C THR A 7 -1.42 15.20 -13.85
N SER A 8 -1.07 15.96 -12.80
CA SER A 8 0.33 16.25 -12.48
C SER A 8 0.96 15.16 -11.63
N VAL A 9 0.19 14.49 -10.76
CA VAL A 9 0.69 13.44 -9.85
C VAL A 9 0.48 12.01 -10.35
N SER A 10 -0.34 11.82 -11.38
CA SER A 10 -0.68 10.51 -11.95
C SER A 10 -0.49 10.50 -13.46
N SER A 11 0.42 9.64 -13.93
CA SER A 11 0.61 9.41 -15.36
C SER A 11 -0.63 8.79 -16.03
N VAL A 12 -1.39 7.97 -15.29
CA VAL A 12 -2.62 7.33 -15.75
C VAL A 12 -3.72 8.37 -15.95
N PHE A 13 -3.98 9.23 -14.97
CA PHE A 13 -4.96 10.32 -15.14
C PHE A 13 -4.51 11.31 -16.20
N HIS A 14 -3.22 11.62 -16.30
CA HIS A 14 -2.69 12.42 -17.40
C HIS A 14 -3.08 11.80 -18.76
N ALA A 15 -2.77 10.53 -18.98
CA ALA A 15 -3.11 9.84 -20.22
C ALA A 15 -4.62 9.82 -20.49
N MET A 16 -5.45 9.54 -19.47
CA MET A 16 -6.92 9.52 -19.57
C MET A 16 -7.51 10.87 -19.99
N PHE A 17 -6.91 11.99 -19.56
CA PHE A 17 -7.43 13.33 -19.83
C PHE A 17 -6.76 14.05 -20.99
N SER A 18 -5.59 13.60 -21.45
CA SER A 18 -4.85 14.22 -22.57
C SER A 18 -5.18 13.62 -23.93
N HIS A 19 -5.74 12.42 -23.99
CA HIS A 19 -6.11 11.74 -25.24
C HIS A 19 -7.62 11.82 -25.48
N ASP A 20 -8.05 11.64 -26.73
CA ASP A 20 -9.46 11.66 -27.17
C ASP A 20 -10.26 10.42 -26.68
N MET A 21 -10.05 10.04 -25.42
CA MET A 21 -10.77 9.00 -24.71
C MET A 21 -12.10 9.53 -24.18
N LYS A 22 -12.99 8.61 -23.78
CA LYS A 22 -14.33 8.95 -23.28
C LYS A 22 -14.24 9.92 -22.10
N GLU A 23 -13.27 9.71 -21.21
CA GLU A 23 -13.00 10.48 -20.00
C GLU A 23 -12.65 11.94 -20.32
N ALA A 24 -11.91 12.20 -21.40
CA ALA A 24 -11.63 13.56 -21.85
C ALA A 24 -12.87 14.26 -22.42
N ARG A 25 -13.79 13.52 -23.04
CA ARG A 25 -15.05 14.05 -23.60
C ARG A 25 -16.12 14.28 -22.53
N THR A 26 -16.18 13.43 -21.51
CA THR A 26 -17.19 13.50 -20.44
C THR A 26 -16.70 14.25 -19.20
N ASP A 27 -15.43 14.65 -19.18
CA ASP A 27 -14.72 15.26 -18.04
C ASP A 27 -14.97 14.52 -16.71
N SER A 28 -15.10 13.20 -16.78
CA SER A 28 -15.50 12.35 -15.66
C SER A 28 -14.89 10.96 -15.77
N VAL A 29 -14.39 10.45 -14.66
CA VAL A 29 -13.86 9.09 -14.52
C VAL A 29 -14.72 8.35 -13.52
N LYS A 30 -15.27 7.20 -13.91
CA LYS A 30 -16.03 6.34 -13.01
C LYS A 30 -15.08 5.36 -12.33
N VAL A 31 -14.96 5.46 -11.01
CA VAL A 31 -14.20 4.53 -10.17
C VAL A 31 -15.18 3.61 -9.45
N THR A 32 -15.08 2.31 -9.68
CA THR A 32 -15.97 1.29 -9.07
C THR A 32 -15.28 0.40 -8.06
N ASP A 33 -13.94 0.37 -8.08
CA ASP A 33 -13.16 -0.62 -7.34
C ASP A 33 -12.75 -0.14 -5.94
N PHE A 34 -13.09 1.11 -5.61
CA PHE A 34 -12.73 1.76 -4.35
C PHE A 34 -13.94 2.48 -3.77
N ASP A 35 -14.01 2.49 -2.44
CA ASP A 35 -15.03 3.23 -1.73
C ASP A 35 -14.75 4.75 -1.74
N VAL A 36 -15.77 5.51 -1.34
CA VAL A 36 -15.68 6.98 -1.29
C VAL A 36 -14.56 7.42 -0.34
N LYS A 37 -14.40 6.74 0.80
CA LYS A 37 -13.38 7.07 1.80
C LYS A 37 -11.96 6.97 1.25
N THR A 38 -11.67 5.93 0.48
CA THR A 38 -10.37 5.76 -0.20
C THR A 38 -10.11 6.91 -1.15
N ILE A 39 -11.11 7.30 -1.95
CA ILE A 39 -10.99 8.40 -2.91
C ILE A 39 -10.80 9.74 -2.19
N GLU A 40 -11.49 9.96 -1.07
CA GLU A 40 -11.33 11.14 -0.22
C GLU A 40 -9.91 11.26 0.34
N ASN A 41 -9.34 10.17 0.86
CA ASN A 41 -7.98 10.13 1.36
C ASN A 41 -6.95 10.45 0.26
N VAL A 42 -7.11 9.88 -0.94
CA VAL A 42 -6.26 10.23 -2.08
C VAL A 42 -6.37 11.73 -2.41
N ASN A 43 -7.59 12.26 -2.38
CA ASN A 43 -7.83 13.67 -2.64
C ASN A 43 -7.18 14.57 -1.58
N TYR A 44 -7.23 14.20 -0.29
CA TYR A 44 -6.55 14.93 0.78
C TYR A 44 -5.04 14.96 0.56
N PHE A 45 -4.43 13.81 0.26
CA PHE A 45 -3.01 13.77 -0.06
C PHE A 45 -2.64 14.67 -1.23
N CYS A 46 -3.43 14.63 -2.31
CA CYS A 46 -3.21 15.48 -3.49
C CYS A 46 -3.31 16.98 -3.17
N LEU A 47 -4.08 17.36 -2.15
CA LEU A 47 -4.19 18.74 -1.66
C LEU A 47 -3.10 19.09 -0.63
N GLY A 48 -2.17 18.18 -0.33
CA GLY A 48 -1.14 18.36 0.69
C GLY A 48 -1.69 18.30 2.11
N ILE A 49 -2.87 17.71 2.31
CA ILE A 49 -3.47 17.47 3.62
C ILE A 49 -2.93 16.15 4.15
N GLU A 50 -2.50 16.15 5.41
CA GLU A 50 -1.96 14.98 6.09
C GLU A 50 -3.00 13.86 6.20
N LEU A 51 -2.55 12.61 6.06
CA LEU A 51 -3.40 11.43 6.19
C LEU A 51 -3.21 10.84 7.59
N ASP A 52 -3.83 11.48 8.56
CA ASP A 52 -3.82 11.03 9.96
C ASP A 52 -4.80 9.87 10.18
N ASP A 53 -4.49 9.04 11.18
CA ASP A 53 -5.37 7.99 11.71
C ASP A 53 -5.86 6.93 10.71
N LEU A 54 -5.11 6.69 9.62
CA LEU A 54 -5.41 5.58 8.71
C LEU A 54 -5.20 4.25 9.41
N THR A 55 -6.24 3.41 9.42
CA THR A 55 -6.07 2.00 9.76
C THR A 55 -5.18 1.29 8.73
N THR A 56 -4.62 0.13 9.09
CA THR A 56 -3.84 -0.70 8.16
C THR A 56 -4.63 -1.01 6.88
N ASN A 57 -5.91 -1.39 7.01
CA ASN A 57 -6.74 -1.73 5.87
C ASN A 57 -7.00 -0.51 4.98
N GLU A 58 -7.31 0.65 5.55
CA GLU A 58 -7.49 1.88 4.77
C GLU A 58 -6.21 2.29 4.06
N SER A 59 -5.07 2.21 4.75
CA SER A 59 -3.75 2.46 4.15
C SER A 59 -3.49 1.54 2.95
N ILE A 60 -3.84 0.26 3.06
CA ILE A 60 -3.73 -0.71 1.96
C ILE A 60 -4.68 -0.36 0.80
N GLN A 61 -5.92 0.06 1.06
CA GLN A 61 -6.86 0.46 -0.01
C GLN A 61 -6.38 1.70 -0.75
N VAL A 62 -5.89 2.71 -0.02
CA VAL A 62 -5.30 3.92 -0.62
C VAL A 62 -4.03 3.56 -1.40
N LEU A 63 -3.22 2.62 -0.91
CA LEU A 63 -2.01 2.17 -1.60
C LEU A 63 -2.36 1.43 -2.90
N LYS A 64 -3.39 0.58 -2.90
CA LYS A 64 -3.93 -0.05 -4.12
C LYS A 64 -4.45 0.97 -5.13
N PHE A 65 -5.11 2.03 -4.67
CA PHE A 65 -5.52 3.13 -5.53
C PHE A 65 -4.29 3.81 -6.15
N ALA A 66 -3.32 4.16 -5.32
CA ALA A 66 -2.09 4.81 -5.75
C ALA A 66 -1.30 3.95 -6.74
N ASP A 67 -1.30 2.63 -6.57
CA ASP A 67 -0.73 1.67 -7.51
C ASP A 67 -1.48 1.66 -8.84
N LYS A 68 -2.80 1.51 -8.80
CA LYS A 68 -3.64 1.43 -10.00
C LYS A 68 -3.51 2.66 -10.88
N TYR A 69 -3.43 3.84 -10.27
CA TYR A 69 -3.35 5.12 -10.96
C TYR A 69 -1.94 5.72 -11.00
N ASP A 70 -0.89 4.96 -10.69
CA ASP A 70 0.51 5.39 -10.74
C ASP A 70 0.80 6.74 -10.01
N ILE A 71 0.29 6.88 -8.78
CA ILE A 71 0.53 8.04 -7.90
C ILE A 71 1.74 7.73 -7.01
N LYS A 72 2.95 7.82 -7.59
CA LYS A 72 4.20 7.35 -6.96
C LYS A 72 4.51 7.98 -5.59
N GLY A 73 4.21 9.26 -5.43
CA GLY A 73 4.41 9.96 -4.15
C GLY A 73 3.57 9.36 -3.03
N LEU A 74 2.30 9.05 -3.32
CA LEU A 74 1.38 8.43 -2.37
C LEU A 74 1.75 6.97 -2.08
N GLN A 75 2.21 6.23 -3.11
CA GLN A 75 2.73 4.87 -2.91
C GLN A 75 3.88 4.87 -1.91
N THR A 76 4.90 5.70 -2.14
CA THR A 76 6.09 5.78 -1.27
C THR A 76 5.73 6.17 0.17
N TYR A 77 4.81 7.13 0.32
CA TYR A 77 4.30 7.56 1.61
C TYR A 77 3.62 6.40 2.37
N LEU A 78 2.67 5.71 1.74
CA LEU A 78 1.92 4.63 2.38
C LEU A 78 2.77 3.39 2.66
N GLU A 79 3.70 3.04 1.76
CA GLU A 79 4.64 1.95 2.01
C GLU A 79 5.49 2.24 3.26
N SER A 80 5.96 3.49 3.42
CA SER A 80 6.74 3.93 4.59
C SER A 80 5.88 3.94 5.86
N PHE A 81 4.69 4.53 5.79
CA PHE A 81 3.74 4.59 6.90
C PHE A 81 3.40 3.19 7.44
N LEU A 82 3.09 2.24 6.55
CA LEU A 82 2.76 0.87 6.93
C LEU A 82 3.93 0.16 7.62
N VAL A 83 5.15 0.27 7.07
CA VAL A 83 6.31 -0.46 7.64
C VAL A 83 6.88 0.17 8.90
N GLU A 84 6.61 1.46 9.15
CA GLU A 84 6.98 2.16 10.38
C GLU A 84 6.00 1.86 11.53
N ASN A 85 4.76 1.50 11.21
CA ASN A 85 3.69 1.22 12.18
C ASN A 85 3.34 -0.28 12.27
N ILE A 86 4.32 -1.17 12.07
CA ILE A 86 4.11 -2.62 12.19
C ILE A 86 3.85 -3.00 13.65
N THR A 87 2.78 -3.77 13.86
CA THR A 87 2.42 -4.44 15.11
C THR A 87 2.21 -5.93 14.85
N ALA A 88 2.17 -6.75 15.90
CA ALA A 88 1.89 -8.19 15.74
C ALA A 88 0.53 -8.42 15.04
N ASP A 89 -0.47 -7.60 15.36
CA ASP A 89 -1.84 -7.72 14.83
C ASP A 89 -1.94 -7.39 13.34
N ASN A 90 -1.20 -6.38 12.86
CA ASN A 90 -1.27 -5.94 11.47
C ASN A 90 -0.17 -6.54 10.56
N PHE A 91 0.81 -7.23 11.15
CA PHE A 91 1.98 -7.74 10.44
C PHE A 91 1.62 -8.61 9.24
N CYS A 92 0.67 -9.54 9.41
CA CYS A 92 0.31 -10.49 8.37
C CYS A 92 -0.37 -9.81 7.17
N ASP A 93 -1.16 -8.77 7.39
CA ASP A 93 -1.77 -7.98 6.31
C ASP A 93 -0.70 -7.25 5.48
N ILE A 94 0.28 -6.66 6.16
CA ILE A 94 1.39 -5.94 5.53
C ILE A 94 2.29 -6.90 4.76
N VAL A 95 2.59 -8.08 5.33
CA VAL A 95 3.35 -9.15 4.65
C VAL A 95 2.61 -9.65 3.41
N ASN A 96 1.31 -9.93 3.53
CA ASN A 96 0.52 -10.37 2.39
C ASN A 96 0.55 -9.34 1.25
N TYR A 97 0.39 -8.06 1.59
CA TYR A 97 0.49 -6.99 0.61
C TYR A 97 1.87 -6.96 -0.06
N ALA A 98 2.93 -6.94 0.74
CA ALA A 98 4.30 -6.78 0.27
C ALA A 98 4.76 -7.94 -0.62
N TRP A 99 4.39 -9.19 -0.30
CA TRP A 99 4.76 -10.33 -1.12
C TRP A 99 3.92 -10.43 -2.40
N THR A 100 2.61 -10.22 -2.30
CA THR A 100 1.70 -10.30 -3.45
C THR A 100 2.03 -9.24 -4.52
N HIS A 101 2.39 -8.03 -4.08
CA HIS A 101 2.70 -6.91 -4.98
C HIS A 101 4.21 -6.72 -5.21
N SER A 102 5.03 -7.70 -4.79
CA SER A 102 6.49 -7.66 -4.96
C SER A 102 7.18 -6.37 -4.47
N ARG A 103 6.76 -5.87 -3.30
CA ARG A 103 7.30 -4.65 -2.68
C ARG A 103 8.56 -4.93 -1.88
N ASP A 104 9.71 -4.95 -2.53
CA ASP A 104 10.97 -5.39 -1.91
C ASP A 104 11.41 -4.52 -0.71
N PHE A 105 11.11 -3.22 -0.73
CA PHE A 105 11.31 -2.34 0.44
C PHE A 105 10.52 -2.84 1.65
N MET A 106 9.21 -3.08 1.46
CA MET A 106 8.34 -3.58 2.52
C MET A 106 8.73 -4.99 2.96
N LYS A 107 9.05 -5.90 2.03
CA LYS A 107 9.52 -7.26 2.34
C LYS A 107 10.73 -7.23 3.26
N THR A 108 11.70 -6.37 2.97
CA THR A 108 12.92 -6.19 3.76
C THR A 108 12.59 -5.71 5.18
N LYS A 109 11.70 -4.72 5.31
CA LYS A 109 11.29 -4.17 6.61
C LYS A 109 10.50 -5.19 7.44
N CYS A 110 9.58 -5.92 6.81
CA CYS A 110 8.81 -6.98 7.46
C CYS A 110 9.71 -8.12 7.93
N ALA A 111 10.64 -8.58 7.10
CA ALA A 111 11.60 -9.63 7.48
C ALA A 111 12.48 -9.21 8.67
N ARG A 112 12.91 -7.94 8.69
CA ARG A 112 13.65 -7.37 9.82
C ARG A 112 12.80 -7.34 11.10
N TYR A 113 11.55 -6.85 11.02
CA TYR A 113 10.63 -6.84 12.16
C TYR A 113 10.44 -8.26 12.71
N PHE A 114 10.15 -9.22 11.83
CA PHE A 114 9.94 -10.62 12.19
C PHE A 114 11.16 -11.25 12.85
N SER A 115 12.37 -10.90 12.40
CA SER A 115 13.61 -11.38 13.03
C SER A 115 13.76 -10.91 14.48
N MET A 116 13.23 -9.74 14.82
CA MET A 116 13.36 -9.11 16.13
C MET A 116 12.19 -9.43 17.07
N TYR A 117 10.97 -9.51 16.52
CA TYR A 117 9.72 -9.56 17.29
C TYR A 117 8.81 -10.74 16.89
N GLY A 118 9.33 -11.71 16.13
CA GLY A 118 8.54 -12.81 15.56
C GLY A 118 7.78 -13.66 16.58
N GLU A 119 8.24 -13.73 17.84
CA GLU A 119 7.53 -14.44 18.92
C GLU A 119 6.09 -13.94 19.10
N GLY A 120 5.86 -12.62 19.08
CA GLY A 120 4.51 -12.06 19.18
C GLY A 120 3.65 -12.37 17.96
N VAL A 121 4.27 -12.44 16.77
CA VAL A 121 3.57 -12.74 15.51
C VAL A 121 3.14 -14.20 15.45
N PHE A 122 3.97 -15.14 15.90
CA PHE A 122 3.67 -16.58 15.89
C PHE A 122 2.41 -16.96 16.68
N LEU A 123 2.06 -16.17 17.68
CA LEU A 123 0.91 -16.40 18.53
C LEU A 123 -0.40 -15.86 17.93
N THR A 124 -0.33 -15.10 16.84
CA THR A 124 -1.52 -14.56 16.16
C THR A 124 -2.18 -15.62 15.30
N SER A 125 -3.52 -15.62 15.24
CA SER A 125 -4.27 -16.48 14.32
C SER A 125 -3.95 -16.14 12.86
N ALA A 126 -3.74 -14.85 12.56
CA ALA A 126 -3.42 -14.38 11.22
C ALA A 126 -2.13 -15.00 10.66
N PHE A 127 -1.15 -15.31 11.51
CA PHE A 127 0.07 -15.98 11.08
C PHE A 127 -0.17 -17.44 10.67
N ALA A 128 -1.07 -18.14 11.36
CA ALA A 128 -1.44 -19.51 11.01
C ALA A 128 -2.14 -19.60 9.64
N ASP A 129 -2.87 -18.55 9.26
CA ASP A 129 -3.58 -18.43 7.98
C ASP A 129 -2.69 -17.90 6.84
N LEU A 130 -1.43 -17.56 7.12
CA LEU A 130 -0.52 -17.02 6.12
C LEU A 130 -0.17 -18.08 5.08
N GLU A 131 -0.20 -17.69 3.81
CA GLU A 131 0.05 -18.60 2.69
C GLU A 131 1.44 -19.26 2.82
N PRO A 132 1.57 -20.60 2.68
CA PRO A 132 2.81 -21.30 2.98
C PRO A 132 4.04 -20.81 2.20
N THR A 133 3.88 -20.39 0.94
CA THR A 133 5.02 -19.87 0.16
C THR A 133 5.46 -18.49 0.62
N ILE A 134 4.53 -17.61 1.00
CA ILE A 134 4.83 -16.32 1.65
C ILE A 134 5.53 -16.57 2.99
N MET A 135 5.01 -17.46 3.84
CA MET A 135 5.60 -17.79 5.14
C MET A 135 7.03 -18.31 4.99
N ALA A 136 7.26 -19.28 4.10
CA ALA A 136 8.60 -19.83 3.86
C ALA A 136 9.58 -18.76 3.35
N SER A 137 9.12 -17.86 2.48
CA SER A 137 9.94 -16.77 1.94
C SER A 137 10.28 -15.73 3.00
N LEU A 138 9.31 -15.38 3.86
CA LEU A 138 9.50 -14.48 5.00
C LEU A 138 10.52 -15.05 5.99
N VAL A 139 10.38 -16.32 6.39
CA VAL A 139 11.29 -16.96 7.34
C VAL A 139 12.72 -16.99 6.78
N LYS A 140 12.89 -17.36 5.50
CA LYS A 140 14.21 -17.32 4.83
C LYS A 140 14.82 -15.92 4.85
N ALA A 141 14.04 -14.89 4.52
CA ALA A 141 14.50 -13.51 4.55
C ALA A 141 14.88 -13.05 5.96
N ALA A 142 14.10 -13.44 6.97
CA ALA A 142 14.33 -13.06 8.37
C ALA A 142 15.59 -13.69 8.97
N VAL A 143 15.92 -14.95 8.62
CA VAL A 143 17.13 -15.63 9.09
C VAL A 143 18.41 -14.86 8.70
N GLY A 144 18.43 -14.22 7.53
CA GLY A 144 19.55 -13.40 7.08
C GLY A 144 19.85 -12.18 7.97
N PHE A 145 18.91 -11.76 8.82
CA PHE A 145 19.10 -10.67 9.77
C PHE A 145 19.60 -11.10 11.15
N LYS A 146 19.48 -12.39 11.51
CA LYS A 146 20.01 -12.91 12.78
C LYS A 146 21.52 -13.13 12.79
N SER A 147 22.17 -13.09 11.62
CA SER A 147 23.59 -13.38 11.43
C SER A 147 24.50 -12.14 11.42
N LYS A 148 24.05 -10.99 11.95
CA LYS A 148 24.84 -9.77 12.14
C LYS A 148 24.66 -9.26 13.57
#